data_AF-A0A7V0KQX1-F1
#
_entry.id   AF-A0A7V0KQX1-F1
#
_cell.length_a   1.000
_cell.length_b   1.000
_cell.length_c   1.000
_cell.angle_alpha   90.00
_cell.angle_beta   90.00
_cell.angle_gamma   90.00
#
_symmetry.space_group_name_H-M   'P 1'
#
loop_
_entity.id
_entity.type
_entity.pdbx_description
1 polymer ?
#
loop_
_entity_poly.entity_id
_entity_poly.type
_entity_poly.pdbx_seq_one_letter_code
_entity_poly.pdbx_strand_id
1 'polypeptide(L)'
;MQIKDSSYVEIRDLKLDGRDIPGIDGVNGRGVTHHITIEGLTIVGHGGDQQDVGISTKGPAWDWVIRGNTIVGAGTGMYLGNSPGDDPFVRGIIEYNLMVDTIGYNLQIKQQNPRPTGIGMPPDGGRTIIRYNVFTKAHGASSGAMARPNLLVGHFPLTGAGRNDVYEIYGNFFWQNPTEALFQGEGNIALYDNVFVNDFGDAVNIQPQHGVPRMVRVFDNTVVARDSGIQVIGGAAGYTREVIGNAVFAGSPIRAAYRRDNVAVPYAAAGDFLNRISGALGGRDWFPRPGMLTGVAVDLRPFQAFTDYNRDFDGTLRDGTHRGAYAGSGVNPGWIPRLEIRPPLGVIPVPVATSGGGVPGPVKPVPGSPGSGAHLVTRMRARY
;
A
#
# COMPACT_ATOMS: atom_id res chain seq x y z
N MET A 1 3.34 4.24 -21.34
CA MET A 1 2.96 3.00 -22.07
C MET A 1 1.46 2.82 -21.96
N GLN A 2 0.76 2.45 -23.04
CA GLN A 2 -0.68 2.22 -23.01
C GLN A 2 -1.03 0.76 -23.36
N ILE A 3 -1.87 0.14 -22.55
CA ILE A 3 -2.45 -1.19 -22.76
C ILE A 3 -3.94 -0.96 -23.03
N LYS A 4 -4.48 -1.42 -24.17
CA LYS A 4 -5.87 -1.14 -24.53
C LYS A 4 -6.58 -2.39 -25.03
N ASP A 5 -7.76 -2.67 -24.51
CA ASP A 5 -8.62 -3.78 -24.94
C ASP A 5 -7.84 -5.10 -25.06
N SER A 6 -7.06 -5.40 -24.02
CA SER A 6 -6.02 -6.44 -24.04
C SER A 6 -6.15 -7.38 -22.85
N SER A 7 -5.74 -8.63 -23.05
CA SER A 7 -5.59 -9.59 -21.98
C SER A 7 -4.38 -10.49 -22.15
N TYR A 8 -3.91 -11.07 -21.04
CA TYR A 8 -2.75 -11.98 -21.02
C TYR A 8 -1.45 -11.32 -21.54
N VAL A 9 -1.25 -10.04 -21.19
CA VAL A 9 -0.04 -9.28 -21.53
C VAL A 9 0.83 -9.16 -20.29
N GLU A 10 2.12 -9.44 -20.45
CA GLU A 10 3.14 -9.20 -19.42
C GLU A 10 4.11 -8.11 -19.87
N ILE A 11 4.40 -7.18 -18.97
CA ILE A 11 5.40 -6.12 -19.15
C ILE A 11 6.35 -6.20 -17.98
N ARG A 12 7.63 -6.43 -18.29
CA ARG A 12 8.63 -6.81 -17.28
C ARG A 12 9.93 -6.04 -17.45
N ASP A 13 10.56 -5.70 -16.34
CA ASP A 13 11.97 -5.30 -16.26
C ASP A 13 12.34 -4.06 -17.10
N LEU A 14 11.40 -3.12 -17.27
CA LEU A 14 11.63 -1.87 -17.99
C LEU A 14 11.84 -0.69 -17.03
N LYS A 15 12.68 0.26 -17.45
CA LYS A 15 12.68 1.62 -16.91
C LYS A 15 11.72 2.50 -17.73
N LEU A 16 10.74 3.09 -17.08
CA LEU A 16 9.85 4.10 -17.64
C LEU A 16 10.19 5.46 -17.03
N ASP A 17 10.61 6.40 -17.88
CA ASP A 17 11.07 7.73 -17.47
C ASP A 17 10.23 8.81 -18.16
N GLY A 18 9.34 9.43 -17.39
CA GLY A 18 8.42 10.47 -17.89
C GLY A 18 9.07 11.86 -18.02
N ARG A 19 10.29 12.04 -17.51
CA ARG A 19 11.07 13.30 -17.54
C ARG A 19 10.33 14.52 -16.94
N ASP A 20 9.41 14.28 -16.03
CA ASP A 20 8.51 15.24 -15.38
C ASP A 20 7.69 16.08 -16.37
N ILE A 21 7.38 15.49 -17.53
CA ILE A 21 6.51 16.11 -18.53
C ILE A 21 5.05 15.90 -18.08
N PRO A 22 4.27 16.99 -17.87
CA PRO A 22 2.88 16.87 -17.44
C PRO A 22 2.00 16.10 -18.44
N GLY A 23 1.04 15.35 -17.91
CA GLY A 23 0.05 14.59 -18.68
C GLY A 23 0.53 13.22 -19.16
N ILE A 24 1.66 12.71 -18.65
CA ILE A 24 2.25 11.44 -19.08
C ILE A 24 2.21 10.40 -17.96
N ASP A 25 1.38 9.37 -18.14
CA ASP A 25 1.37 8.18 -17.29
C ASP A 25 2.53 7.22 -17.64
N GLY A 26 3.06 6.51 -16.64
CA GLY A 26 4.03 5.43 -16.84
C GLY A 26 3.40 4.23 -17.57
N VAL A 27 2.40 3.61 -16.95
CA VAL A 27 1.55 2.56 -17.52
C VAL A 27 0.09 2.99 -17.40
N ASN A 28 -0.68 2.82 -18.47
CA ASN A 28 -2.10 3.15 -18.49
C ASN A 28 -2.91 2.08 -19.23
N GLY A 29 -3.78 1.38 -18.51
CA GLY A 29 -4.80 0.49 -19.05
C GLY A 29 -6.04 1.27 -19.51
N ARG A 30 -6.51 1.08 -20.75
CA ARG A 30 -7.73 1.69 -21.29
C ARG A 30 -8.67 0.65 -21.90
N GLY A 31 -9.96 0.94 -21.89
CA GLY A 31 -10.96 -0.03 -22.30
C GLY A 31 -10.96 -1.25 -21.38
N VAL A 32 -11.36 -2.42 -21.90
CA VAL A 32 -11.45 -3.64 -21.10
C VAL A 32 -10.08 -4.32 -21.02
N THR A 33 -9.53 -4.48 -19.81
CA THR A 33 -8.20 -5.10 -19.64
C THR A 33 -8.19 -6.15 -18.55
N HIS A 34 -7.66 -7.35 -18.81
CA HIS A 34 -7.62 -8.39 -17.77
C HIS A 34 -6.49 -9.37 -17.89
N HIS A 35 -6.11 -10.01 -16.79
CA HIS A 35 -4.98 -10.95 -16.77
C HIS A 35 -3.69 -10.28 -17.28
N ILE A 36 -3.36 -9.11 -16.72
CA ILE A 36 -2.18 -8.32 -17.10
C ILE A 36 -1.13 -8.43 -16.00
N THR A 37 0.13 -8.68 -16.36
CA THR A 37 1.25 -8.68 -15.41
C THR A 37 2.12 -7.45 -15.64
N ILE A 38 2.28 -6.62 -14.61
CA ILE A 38 3.19 -5.48 -14.56
C ILE A 38 4.25 -5.79 -13.49
N GLU A 39 5.47 -6.07 -13.91
CA GLU A 39 6.47 -6.63 -13.01
C GLU A 39 7.87 -6.05 -13.15
N GLY A 40 8.55 -5.83 -12.02
CA GLY A 40 9.97 -5.45 -12.03
C GLY A 40 10.24 -4.08 -12.67
N LEU A 41 9.21 -3.23 -12.84
CA LEU A 41 9.39 -1.95 -13.50
C LEU A 41 10.04 -0.93 -12.57
N THR A 42 10.90 -0.08 -13.14
CA THR A 42 11.39 1.15 -12.50
C THR A 42 10.69 2.34 -13.13
N ILE A 43 9.84 3.03 -12.39
CA ILE A 43 9.00 4.13 -12.88
C ILE A 43 9.41 5.42 -12.18
N VAL A 44 9.93 6.38 -12.95
CA VAL A 44 10.50 7.64 -12.45
C VAL A 44 10.14 8.81 -13.37
N GLY A 45 10.29 10.03 -12.86
CA GLY A 45 10.06 11.24 -13.67
C GLY A 45 8.60 11.39 -14.12
N HIS A 46 7.64 10.88 -13.35
CA HIS A 46 6.21 11.05 -13.62
C HIS A 46 5.58 12.03 -12.63
N GLY A 47 6.33 13.04 -12.19
CA GLY A 47 5.92 14.00 -11.16
C GLY A 47 5.57 15.40 -11.69
N GLY A 48 5.29 15.54 -13.00
CA GLY A 48 4.98 16.83 -13.62
C GLY A 48 3.68 17.47 -13.09
N ASP A 49 2.69 16.65 -12.75
CA ASP A 49 1.46 17.01 -12.06
C ASP A 49 1.00 15.87 -11.13
N GLN A 50 0.16 16.16 -10.12
CA GLN A 50 -0.39 15.13 -9.24
C GLN A 50 -1.21 14.05 -9.98
N GLN A 51 -1.78 14.41 -11.14
CA GLN A 51 -2.58 13.54 -11.99
C GLN A 51 -1.74 12.61 -12.89
N ASP A 52 -0.41 12.80 -12.95
CA ASP A 52 0.48 11.92 -13.69
C ASP A 52 0.69 10.62 -12.90
N VAL A 53 0.24 9.50 -13.46
CA VAL A 53 0.19 8.24 -12.70
C VAL A 53 1.30 7.28 -13.12
N GLY A 54 2.00 6.70 -12.15
CA GLY A 54 2.97 5.63 -12.40
C GLY A 54 2.31 4.42 -13.10
N ILE A 55 1.28 3.83 -12.48
CA ILE A 55 0.46 2.76 -13.07
C ILE A 55 -1.02 3.08 -12.87
N SER A 56 -1.79 3.14 -13.95
CA SER A 56 -3.23 3.39 -13.88
C SER A 56 -4.06 2.40 -14.69
N THR A 57 -5.32 2.24 -14.28
CA THR A 57 -6.38 1.72 -15.15
C THR A 57 -7.45 2.79 -15.29
N LYS A 58 -7.83 3.11 -16.53
CA LYS A 58 -8.84 4.11 -16.92
C LYS A 58 -9.99 3.45 -17.69
N GLY A 59 -10.30 2.21 -17.34
CA GLY A 59 -11.33 1.34 -17.90
C GLY A 59 -11.50 0.09 -17.03
N PRO A 60 -12.54 -0.75 -17.24
CA PRO A 60 -12.79 -1.92 -16.41
C PRO A 60 -11.59 -2.89 -16.46
N ALA A 61 -11.10 -3.26 -15.29
CA ALA A 61 -9.89 -4.05 -15.15
C ALA A 61 -10.03 -5.16 -14.09
N TRP A 62 -9.53 -6.36 -14.40
CA TRP A 62 -9.50 -7.45 -13.42
C TRP A 62 -8.35 -8.43 -13.61
N ASP A 63 -7.98 -9.13 -12.54
CA ASP A 63 -6.88 -10.11 -12.55
C ASP A 63 -5.53 -9.53 -13.00
N TRP A 64 -5.27 -8.27 -12.64
CA TRP A 64 -3.94 -7.69 -12.82
C TRP A 64 -3.02 -8.16 -11.71
N VAL A 65 -1.80 -8.54 -12.07
CA VAL A 65 -0.69 -8.79 -11.13
C VAL A 65 0.28 -7.62 -11.27
N ILE A 66 0.43 -6.83 -10.21
CA ILE A 66 1.33 -5.68 -10.16
C ILE A 66 2.35 -5.96 -9.06
N ARG A 67 3.56 -6.40 -9.45
CA ARG A 67 4.54 -6.92 -8.49
C ARG A 67 5.98 -6.48 -8.69
N GLY A 68 6.71 -6.29 -7.60
CA GLY A 68 8.16 -6.02 -7.70
C GLY A 68 8.50 -4.68 -8.37
N ASN A 69 7.55 -3.75 -8.48
CA ASN A 69 7.79 -2.47 -9.15
C ASN A 69 8.33 -1.44 -8.16
N THR A 70 9.22 -0.57 -8.64
CA THR A 70 9.71 0.61 -7.93
C THR A 70 9.16 1.87 -8.59
N ILE A 71 8.39 2.68 -7.85
CA ILE A 71 7.79 3.93 -8.30
C ILE A 71 8.30 5.06 -7.41
N VAL A 72 8.99 6.05 -8.00
CA VAL A 72 9.62 7.15 -7.25
C VAL A 72 9.16 8.48 -7.80
N GLY A 73 8.65 9.35 -6.92
CA GLY A 73 8.37 10.75 -7.25
C GLY A 73 7.20 10.97 -8.20
N ALA A 74 6.38 9.96 -8.48
CA ALA A 74 5.24 10.10 -9.38
C ALA A 74 4.17 11.05 -8.79
N GLY A 75 3.38 11.69 -9.65
CA GLY A 75 2.21 12.46 -9.28
C GLY A 75 1.28 11.63 -8.41
N THR A 76 0.85 10.48 -8.92
CA THR A 76 0.21 9.41 -8.16
C THR A 76 0.94 8.10 -8.48
N GLY A 77 1.27 7.28 -7.48
CA GLY A 77 1.99 6.03 -7.71
C GLY A 77 1.16 5.04 -8.52
N MET A 78 0.00 4.69 -7.98
CA MET A 78 -0.97 3.82 -8.64
C MET A 78 -2.39 4.37 -8.51
N TYR A 79 -3.16 4.37 -9.60
CA TYR A 79 -4.56 4.80 -9.62
C TYR A 79 -5.40 3.78 -10.39
N LEU A 80 -6.10 2.92 -9.66
CA LEU A 80 -6.77 1.75 -10.22
C LEU A 80 -8.29 1.93 -10.17
N GLY A 81 -8.89 1.86 -11.35
CA GLY A 81 -10.27 2.27 -11.62
C GLY A 81 -10.37 3.76 -11.96
N ASN A 82 -11.59 4.23 -12.24
CA ASN A 82 -11.80 5.61 -12.70
C ASN A 82 -12.65 6.44 -11.73
N SER A 83 -12.51 7.77 -11.81
CA SER A 83 -13.12 8.73 -10.89
C SER A 83 -14.65 8.62 -10.73
N PRO A 84 -15.45 8.32 -11.78
CA PRO A 84 -16.90 8.14 -11.63
C PRO A 84 -17.29 6.85 -10.90
N GLY A 85 -16.39 5.85 -10.86
CA GLY A 85 -16.61 4.53 -10.28
C GLY A 85 -17.19 3.47 -11.22
N ASP A 86 -17.41 3.80 -12.50
CA ASP A 86 -17.98 2.87 -13.49
C ASP A 86 -16.94 1.94 -14.14
N ASP A 87 -15.67 2.20 -13.90
CA ASP A 87 -14.53 1.41 -14.39
C ASP A 87 -13.86 0.70 -13.21
N PRO A 88 -14.37 -0.46 -12.76
CA PRO A 88 -13.88 -1.13 -11.56
C PRO A 88 -12.50 -1.75 -11.77
N PHE A 89 -11.74 -1.89 -10.66
CA PHE A 89 -10.55 -2.73 -10.57
C PHE A 89 -10.78 -3.82 -9.52
N VAL A 90 -10.78 -5.10 -9.92
CA VAL A 90 -11.09 -6.23 -9.02
C VAL A 90 -10.15 -7.41 -9.22
N ARG A 91 -10.05 -8.25 -8.18
CA ARG A 91 -9.24 -9.49 -8.20
C ARG A 91 -7.76 -9.30 -8.51
N GLY A 92 -7.24 -8.09 -8.31
CA GLY A 92 -5.83 -7.81 -8.53
C GLY A 92 -4.95 -8.33 -7.40
N ILE A 93 -3.69 -8.63 -7.72
CA ILE A 93 -2.62 -8.90 -6.75
C ILE A 93 -1.61 -7.77 -6.87
N ILE A 94 -1.42 -7.00 -5.80
CA ILE A 94 -0.49 -5.88 -5.72
C ILE A 94 0.52 -6.22 -4.63
N GLU A 95 1.71 -6.67 -5.00
CA GLU A 95 2.67 -7.21 -4.04
C GLU A 95 4.13 -6.85 -4.27
N TYR A 96 4.90 -6.74 -3.18
CA TYR A 96 6.35 -6.47 -3.26
C TYR A 96 6.70 -5.22 -4.07
N ASN A 97 5.84 -4.20 -4.08
CA ASN A 97 6.14 -2.92 -4.72
C ASN A 97 6.76 -1.95 -3.71
N LEU A 98 7.61 -1.06 -4.21
CA LEU A 98 8.16 0.07 -3.48
C LEU A 98 7.61 1.37 -4.07
N MET A 99 6.87 2.14 -3.28
CA MET A 99 6.40 3.48 -3.65
C MET A 99 7.02 4.52 -2.74
N VAL A 100 7.78 5.44 -3.34
CA VAL A 100 8.53 6.46 -2.62
C VAL A 100 8.12 7.85 -3.10
N ASP A 101 7.67 8.67 -2.15
CA ASP A 101 7.52 10.11 -2.28
C ASP A 101 6.68 10.56 -3.48
N THR A 102 5.51 9.94 -3.65
CA THR A 102 4.50 10.43 -4.59
C THR A 102 3.85 11.73 -4.10
N ILE A 103 3.38 12.57 -5.02
CA ILE A 103 2.69 13.83 -4.69
C ILE A 103 1.33 13.53 -4.04
N GLY A 104 0.44 12.89 -4.80
CA GLY A 104 -0.83 12.31 -4.42
C GLY A 104 -0.66 10.90 -3.85
N TYR A 105 -1.60 10.01 -4.09
CA TYR A 105 -1.58 8.67 -3.47
C TYR A 105 -0.32 7.88 -3.84
N ASN A 106 0.19 7.04 -2.93
CA ASN A 106 1.06 5.94 -3.39
C ASN A 106 0.21 4.92 -4.16
N LEU A 107 -0.98 4.60 -3.66
CA LEU A 107 -1.97 3.74 -4.32
C LEU A 107 -3.39 4.20 -3.97
N GLN A 108 -4.24 4.32 -4.99
CA GLN A 108 -5.69 4.40 -4.82
C GLN A 108 -6.37 3.32 -5.65
N ILE A 109 -7.28 2.57 -5.03
CA ILE A 109 -8.31 1.82 -5.74
C ILE A 109 -9.61 2.59 -5.59
N LYS A 110 -10.21 2.97 -6.71
CA LYS A 110 -11.34 3.89 -6.72
C LYS A 110 -12.65 3.20 -6.30
N GLN A 111 -13.59 4.00 -5.80
CA GLN A 111 -14.92 3.48 -5.45
C GLN A 111 -15.61 2.87 -6.67
N GLN A 112 -16.45 1.86 -6.48
CA GLN A 112 -16.99 1.05 -7.58
C GLN A 112 -18.52 1.07 -7.57
N ASN A 113 -19.10 1.50 -8.68
CA ASN A 113 -20.53 1.38 -9.00
C ASN A 113 -20.86 -0.05 -9.45
N PRO A 114 -22.14 -0.42 -9.61
CA PRO A 114 -22.52 -1.73 -10.11
C PRO A 114 -21.70 -2.14 -11.35
N ARG A 115 -21.18 -3.37 -11.33
CA ARG A 115 -20.28 -3.85 -12.39
C ARG A 115 -20.91 -3.71 -13.78
N PRO A 116 -20.14 -3.27 -14.79
CA PRO A 116 -20.57 -3.33 -16.18
C PRO A 116 -20.93 -4.78 -16.57
N THR A 117 -22.00 -4.93 -17.35
CA THR A 117 -22.48 -6.24 -17.83
C THR A 117 -21.97 -6.53 -19.24
N GLY A 118 -21.98 -7.81 -19.64
CA GLY A 118 -21.64 -8.22 -21.00
C GLY A 118 -20.15 -8.16 -21.38
N ILE A 119 -19.26 -7.76 -20.45
CA ILE A 119 -17.82 -7.64 -20.70
C ILE A 119 -16.98 -8.80 -20.14
N GLY A 120 -17.62 -9.82 -19.57
CA GLY A 120 -16.92 -10.97 -18.99
C GLY A 120 -16.24 -10.70 -17.64
N MET A 121 -16.64 -9.64 -16.92
CA MET A 121 -16.14 -9.39 -15.57
C MET A 121 -16.43 -10.58 -14.64
N PRO A 122 -15.52 -10.88 -13.69
CA PRO A 122 -15.72 -11.92 -12.70
C PRO A 122 -17.04 -11.74 -11.92
N PRO A 123 -17.62 -12.82 -11.37
CA PRO A 123 -18.79 -12.76 -10.50
C PRO A 123 -18.45 -12.28 -9.08
N ASP A 124 -19.44 -12.21 -8.20
CA ASP A 124 -19.31 -11.73 -6.81
C ASP A 124 -18.30 -12.55 -5.97
N GLY A 125 -17.82 -11.97 -4.86
CA GLY A 125 -16.96 -12.67 -3.90
C GLY A 125 -15.49 -12.76 -4.30
N GLY A 126 -15.01 -11.81 -5.12
CA GLY A 126 -13.60 -11.68 -5.47
C GLY A 126 -12.76 -11.05 -4.35
N ARG A 127 -11.43 -11.18 -4.46
CA ARG A 127 -10.47 -10.62 -3.50
C ARG A 127 -9.42 -9.82 -4.23
N THR A 128 -9.28 -8.55 -3.89
CA THR A 128 -8.13 -7.76 -4.31
C THR A 128 -7.11 -7.76 -3.17
N ILE A 129 -5.92 -8.29 -3.45
CA ILE A 129 -4.86 -8.49 -2.46
C ILE A 129 -3.81 -7.39 -2.59
N ILE A 130 -3.48 -6.74 -1.48
CA ILE A 130 -2.43 -5.72 -1.38
C ILE A 130 -1.48 -6.16 -0.27
N ARG A 131 -0.32 -6.71 -0.62
CA ARG A 131 0.57 -7.30 0.39
C ARG A 131 2.06 -7.05 0.17
N TYR A 132 2.82 -7.03 1.26
CA TYR A 132 4.28 -6.96 1.19
C TYR A 132 4.84 -5.73 0.45
N ASN A 133 4.04 -4.68 0.31
CA ASN A 133 4.47 -3.43 -0.32
C ASN A 133 5.09 -2.50 0.73
N VAL A 134 5.93 -1.57 0.26
CA VAL A 134 6.51 -0.48 1.04
C VAL A 134 5.99 0.84 0.50
N PHE A 135 5.35 1.61 1.37
CA PHE A 135 4.71 2.87 1.02
C PHE A 135 5.33 4.01 1.82
N THR A 136 5.79 5.06 1.15
CA THR A 136 6.15 6.31 1.83
C THR A 136 5.78 7.56 1.04
N LYS A 137 5.42 8.60 1.79
CA LYS A 137 5.25 9.97 1.30
C LYS A 137 5.99 10.98 2.19
N ALA A 138 7.06 10.55 2.86
CA ALA A 138 7.78 11.35 3.85
C ALA A 138 8.23 12.73 3.29
N HIS A 139 8.57 12.80 2.01
CA HIS A 139 9.13 13.99 1.38
C HIS A 139 8.38 14.45 0.12
N GLY A 140 7.46 13.63 -0.41
CA GLY A 140 6.71 13.97 -1.64
C GLY A 140 5.31 14.53 -1.43
N ALA A 141 4.73 14.42 -0.22
CA ALA A 141 3.30 14.65 -0.03
C ALA A 141 2.82 16.06 -0.37
N SER A 142 1.76 16.15 -1.18
CA SER A 142 0.95 17.35 -1.32
C SER A 142 0.24 17.71 -0.02
N SER A 143 0.00 19.01 0.22
CA SER A 143 -0.76 19.52 1.37
C SER A 143 -2.11 20.11 0.97
N GLY A 144 -2.92 20.48 1.98
CA GLY A 144 -4.21 21.17 1.78
C GLY A 144 -5.27 20.29 1.10
N ALA A 145 -6.14 20.89 0.29
CA ALA A 145 -7.24 20.17 -0.38
C ALA A 145 -6.78 19.05 -1.32
N MET A 146 -5.52 19.08 -1.73
CA MET A 146 -4.90 18.09 -2.60
C MET A 146 -4.06 17.07 -1.82
N ALA A 147 -4.04 17.11 -0.48
CA ALA A 147 -3.38 16.09 0.34
C ALA A 147 -4.06 14.74 0.19
N ARG A 148 -3.27 13.68 0.13
CA ARG A 148 -3.73 12.29 -0.09
C ARG A 148 -3.01 11.32 0.84
N PRO A 149 -3.68 10.25 1.32
CA PRO A 149 -3.04 9.19 2.09
C PRO A 149 -2.03 8.40 1.24
N ASN A 150 -1.25 7.51 1.86
CA ASN A 150 -0.41 6.57 1.10
C ASN A 150 -1.31 5.61 0.32
N LEU A 151 -2.23 4.94 1.01
CA LEU A 151 -3.18 4.00 0.42
C LEU A 151 -4.62 4.44 0.69
N LEU A 152 -5.43 4.47 -0.37
CA LEU A 152 -6.88 4.61 -0.27
C LEU A 152 -7.61 3.49 -1.04
N VAL A 153 -8.55 2.82 -0.39
CA VAL A 153 -9.47 1.87 -1.06
C VAL A 153 -10.93 2.34 -0.93
N GLY A 154 -11.57 2.58 -2.06
CA GLY A 154 -12.98 2.97 -2.14
C GLY A 154 -13.92 1.76 -2.03
N HIS A 155 -15.21 2.02 -1.77
CA HIS A 155 -16.18 0.95 -1.57
C HIS A 155 -16.40 0.09 -2.82
N PHE A 156 -16.82 -1.16 -2.61
CA PHE A 156 -17.36 -2.05 -3.65
C PHE A 156 -18.81 -1.72 -4.00
N PRO A 157 -19.39 -2.30 -5.07
CA PRO A 157 -20.80 -2.08 -5.42
C PRO A 157 -21.74 -2.28 -4.22
N LEU A 158 -22.73 -1.39 -4.07
CA LEU A 158 -23.64 -1.47 -2.92
C LEU A 158 -24.61 -2.67 -3.02
N THR A 159 -24.90 -3.11 -4.25
CA THR A 159 -25.79 -4.23 -4.59
C THR A 159 -25.23 -4.98 -5.82
N GLY A 160 -25.80 -6.14 -6.14
CA GLY A 160 -25.40 -6.93 -7.30
C GLY A 160 -24.02 -7.58 -7.18
N ALA A 161 -23.45 -7.95 -8.33
CA ALA A 161 -22.15 -8.61 -8.40
C ALA A 161 -21.03 -7.67 -7.90
N GLY A 162 -20.16 -8.19 -7.05
CA GLY A 162 -19.03 -7.48 -6.46
C GLY A 162 -19.33 -6.89 -5.08
N ARG A 163 -20.58 -6.87 -4.63
CA ARG A 163 -20.94 -6.31 -3.31
C ARG A 163 -20.27 -7.02 -2.13
N ASN A 164 -19.89 -8.27 -2.32
CA ASN A 164 -19.24 -9.12 -1.31
C ASN A 164 -17.74 -9.31 -1.60
N ASP A 165 -17.19 -8.59 -2.58
CA ASP A 165 -15.74 -8.55 -2.74
C ASP A 165 -15.07 -7.98 -1.49
N VAL A 166 -13.79 -8.32 -1.30
CA VAL A 166 -13.00 -7.90 -0.15
C VAL A 166 -11.63 -7.39 -0.60
N TYR A 167 -11.16 -6.31 0.02
CA TYR A 167 -9.74 -5.97 0.02
C TYR A 167 -9.04 -6.71 1.14
N GLU A 168 -8.03 -7.51 0.82
CA GLU A 168 -7.12 -8.10 1.80
C GLU A 168 -5.80 -7.33 1.77
N ILE A 169 -5.49 -6.64 2.86
CA ILE A 169 -4.37 -5.70 2.94
C ILE A 169 -3.48 -6.15 4.10
N TYR A 170 -2.34 -6.78 3.79
CA TYR A 170 -1.52 -7.39 4.82
C TYR A 170 -0.02 -7.46 4.56
N GLY A 171 0.79 -7.53 5.63
CA GLY A 171 2.24 -7.63 5.51
C GLY A 171 2.93 -6.41 4.88
N ASN A 172 2.22 -5.29 4.72
CA ASN A 172 2.76 -4.07 4.14
C ASN A 172 3.46 -3.22 5.20
N PHE A 173 4.44 -2.43 4.77
CA PHE A 173 5.09 -1.41 5.59
C PHE A 173 4.70 -0.02 5.10
N PHE A 174 4.06 0.76 5.98
CA PHE A 174 3.69 2.14 5.72
C PHE A 174 4.57 3.08 6.54
N TRP A 175 5.31 3.92 5.85
CA TRP A 175 6.28 4.84 6.43
C TRP A 175 5.92 6.28 6.09
N GLN A 176 5.45 7.03 7.08
CA GLN A 176 5.30 8.48 7.09
C GLN A 176 4.40 9.09 6.00
N ASN A 177 3.52 9.97 6.44
CA ASN A 177 2.84 10.94 5.59
C ASN A 177 2.59 12.21 6.42
N PRO A 178 3.27 13.33 6.09
CA PRO A 178 3.20 14.54 6.89
C PRO A 178 1.87 15.30 6.79
N THR A 179 1.00 14.91 5.86
CA THR A 179 -0.19 15.71 5.49
C THR A 179 -1.52 14.98 5.65
N GLU A 180 -1.49 13.65 5.71
CA GLU A 180 -2.68 12.80 5.70
C GLU A 180 -2.39 11.47 6.42
N ALA A 181 -3.45 10.69 6.68
CA ALA A 181 -3.31 9.35 7.23
C ALA A 181 -2.51 8.42 6.30
N LEU A 182 -1.88 7.38 6.86
CA LEU A 182 -1.20 6.37 6.04
C LEU A 182 -2.19 5.57 5.19
N PHE A 183 -3.29 5.13 5.81
CA PHE A 183 -4.33 4.36 5.17
C PHE A 183 -5.70 4.99 5.38
N GLN A 184 -6.49 5.03 4.30
CA GLN A 184 -7.91 5.31 4.36
C GLN A 184 -8.73 4.27 3.60
N GLY A 185 -9.94 3.98 4.06
CA GLY A 185 -10.83 3.13 3.28
C GLY A 185 -12.28 3.04 3.75
N GLU A 186 -13.10 2.45 2.90
CA GLU A 186 -14.52 2.15 3.14
C GLU A 186 -14.94 0.85 2.41
N GLY A 187 -16.16 0.35 2.68
CA GLY A 187 -16.63 -0.93 2.12
C GLY A 187 -16.14 -2.15 2.90
N ASN A 188 -15.71 -3.20 2.19
CA ASN A 188 -15.32 -4.49 2.76
C ASN A 188 -13.79 -4.62 2.82
N ILE A 189 -13.22 -4.63 4.02
CA ILE A 189 -11.78 -4.54 4.26
C ILE A 189 -11.36 -5.58 5.32
N ALA A 190 -10.38 -6.41 4.97
CA ALA A 190 -9.55 -7.13 5.92
C ALA A 190 -8.15 -6.49 5.92
N LEU A 191 -7.76 -5.90 7.05
CA LEU A 191 -6.51 -5.17 7.25
C LEU A 191 -5.72 -5.84 8.37
N TYR A 192 -4.65 -6.56 8.05
CA TYR A 192 -3.97 -7.39 9.04
C TYR A 192 -2.47 -7.49 8.85
N ASP A 193 -1.72 -7.76 9.92
CA ASP A 193 -0.29 -8.02 9.85
C ASP A 193 0.53 -6.91 9.15
N ASN A 194 0.06 -5.65 9.17
CA ASN A 194 0.82 -4.52 8.63
C ASN A 194 1.59 -3.79 9.74
N VAL A 195 2.66 -3.11 9.33
CA VAL A 195 3.39 -2.17 10.18
C VAL A 195 3.14 -0.76 9.66
N PHE A 196 2.49 0.06 10.49
CA PHE A 196 2.18 1.46 10.22
C PHE A 196 3.00 2.37 11.11
N VAL A 197 3.76 3.31 10.53
CA VAL A 197 4.54 4.28 11.31
C VAL A 197 4.38 5.68 10.74
N ASN A 198 3.75 6.57 11.51
CA ASN A 198 3.58 7.98 11.16
C ASN A 198 3.93 8.89 12.34
N ASP A 199 5.16 9.41 12.34
CA ASP A 199 5.65 10.35 13.34
C ASP A 199 5.03 11.75 13.12
N PHE A 200 4.32 11.96 12.00
CA PHE A 200 3.73 13.25 11.65
C PHE A 200 2.22 13.35 11.87
N GLY A 201 1.48 12.24 12.01
CA GLY A 201 0.02 12.31 12.03
C GLY A 201 -0.67 10.97 12.24
N ASP A 202 -1.78 10.79 11.53
CA ASP A 202 -2.68 9.64 11.65
C ASP A 202 -2.15 8.39 10.92
N ALA A 203 -2.55 7.20 11.37
CA ALA A 203 -2.24 5.94 10.70
C ALA A 203 -3.42 5.40 9.87
N VAL A 204 -4.51 4.96 10.49
CA VAL A 204 -5.56 4.16 9.84
C VAL A 204 -6.94 4.81 10.06
N ASN A 205 -7.57 5.26 8.97
CA ASN A 205 -8.92 5.85 9.00
C ASN A 205 -9.90 5.08 8.10
N ILE A 206 -10.76 4.25 8.70
CA ILE A 206 -11.85 3.54 8.01
C ILE A 206 -13.17 4.22 8.35
N GLN A 207 -13.74 4.94 7.38
CA GLN A 207 -14.90 5.82 7.61
C GLN A 207 -15.68 6.12 6.32
N PRO A 208 -16.92 6.64 6.40
CA PRO A 208 -17.66 7.08 5.22
C PRO A 208 -16.88 8.09 4.37
N GLN A 209 -16.82 7.86 3.06
CA GLN A 209 -16.32 8.82 2.07
C GLN A 209 -17.32 9.00 0.92
N HIS A 210 -17.53 7.96 0.12
CA HIS A 210 -18.53 7.92 -0.95
C HIS A 210 -19.63 6.88 -0.64
N GLY A 211 -19.35 5.97 0.29
CA GLY A 211 -20.29 5.04 0.88
C GLY A 211 -20.07 4.97 2.39
N VAL A 212 -20.15 3.75 2.94
CA VAL A 212 -19.91 3.51 4.37
C VAL A 212 -19.12 2.22 4.56
N PRO A 213 -18.35 2.09 5.66
CA PRO A 213 -17.76 0.81 6.04
C PRO A 213 -18.81 -0.31 6.14
N ARG A 214 -18.47 -1.51 5.68
CA ARG A 214 -19.32 -2.71 5.73
C ARG A 214 -18.60 -3.80 6.51
N MET A 215 -18.18 -4.89 5.87
CA MET A 215 -17.40 -5.94 6.53
C MET A 215 -16.00 -5.38 6.81
N VAL A 216 -15.67 -5.10 8.07
CA VAL A 216 -14.34 -4.65 8.45
C VAL A 216 -13.72 -5.62 9.45
N ARG A 217 -12.51 -6.09 9.16
CA ARG A 217 -11.69 -6.90 10.07
C ARG A 217 -10.30 -6.28 10.13
N VAL A 218 -9.98 -5.66 11.25
CA VAL A 218 -8.66 -5.07 11.51
C VAL A 218 -7.99 -5.88 12.60
N PHE A 219 -6.97 -6.67 12.27
CA PHE A 219 -6.34 -7.52 13.27
C PHE A 219 -4.83 -7.61 13.17
N ASP A 220 -4.17 -7.80 14.30
CA ASP A 220 -2.73 -8.06 14.36
C ASP A 220 -1.85 -7.04 13.60
N ASN A 221 -2.24 -5.76 13.53
CA ASN A 221 -1.38 -4.70 13.00
C ASN A 221 -0.54 -4.08 14.11
N THR A 222 0.71 -3.71 13.80
CA THR A 222 1.52 -2.83 14.66
C THR A 222 1.42 -1.40 14.13
N VAL A 223 0.95 -0.48 14.97
CA VAL A 223 0.70 0.92 14.59
C VAL A 223 1.43 1.84 15.56
N VAL A 224 2.31 2.70 15.05
CA VAL A 224 2.98 3.77 15.79
C VAL A 224 2.66 5.10 15.13
N ALA A 225 1.83 5.93 15.75
CA ALA A 225 1.32 7.15 15.12
C ALA A 225 1.29 8.33 16.10
N ARG A 226 1.73 9.52 15.68
CA ARG A 226 1.74 10.70 16.56
C ARG A 226 0.33 11.08 17.03
N ASP A 227 -0.62 11.12 16.10
CA ASP A 227 -1.99 11.54 16.36
C ASP A 227 -2.90 10.33 16.60
N SER A 228 -3.67 9.88 15.62
CA SER A 228 -4.55 8.72 15.80
C SER A 228 -4.00 7.43 15.21
N GLY A 229 -4.25 6.32 15.91
CA GLY A 229 -3.85 4.98 15.50
C GLY A 229 -4.87 4.37 14.54
N ILE A 230 -5.83 3.61 15.08
CA ILE A 230 -6.87 2.93 14.29
C ILE A 230 -8.24 3.56 14.58
N GLN A 231 -8.84 4.15 13.54
CA GLN A 231 -10.21 4.63 13.57
C GLN A 231 -11.09 3.79 12.64
N VAL A 232 -12.20 3.27 13.19
CA VAL A 232 -13.29 2.65 12.44
C VAL A 232 -14.59 3.35 12.83
N ILE A 233 -15.06 4.25 11.97
CA ILE A 233 -16.18 5.16 12.24
C ILE A 233 -17.34 4.85 11.30
N GLY A 234 -18.57 4.92 11.82
CA GLY A 234 -19.78 4.70 11.04
C GLY A 234 -19.91 3.27 10.55
N GLY A 235 -20.61 3.10 9.43
CA GLY A 235 -20.78 1.83 8.72
C GLY A 235 -22.21 1.27 8.73
N ALA A 236 -22.51 0.39 7.78
CA ALA A 236 -23.84 -0.13 7.53
C ALA A 236 -24.34 -1.07 8.65
N ALA A 237 -25.63 -0.98 8.97
CA ALA A 237 -26.30 -1.94 9.84
C ALA A 237 -26.21 -3.36 9.28
N GLY A 238 -26.14 -4.36 10.16
CA GLY A 238 -26.03 -5.78 9.78
C GLY A 238 -24.63 -6.23 9.34
N TYR A 239 -23.65 -5.32 9.24
CA TYR A 239 -22.26 -5.68 8.96
C TYR A 239 -21.39 -5.65 10.21
N THR A 240 -20.61 -6.71 10.37
CA THR A 240 -19.62 -6.87 11.42
C THR A 240 -18.38 -6.04 11.11
N ARG A 241 -17.92 -5.27 12.10
CA ARG A 241 -16.71 -4.43 12.08
C ARG A 241 -15.95 -4.68 13.36
N GLU A 242 -14.74 -5.21 13.28
CA GLU A 242 -13.98 -5.65 14.46
C GLU A 242 -12.53 -5.18 14.39
N VAL A 243 -12.01 -4.74 15.54
CA VAL A 243 -10.59 -4.36 15.74
C VAL A 243 -10.00 -5.24 16.85
N ILE A 244 -9.18 -6.23 16.50
CA ILE A 244 -8.78 -7.32 17.41
C ILE A 244 -7.27 -7.54 17.37
N GLY A 245 -6.62 -7.76 18.52
CA GLY A 245 -5.25 -8.26 18.52
C GLY A 245 -4.16 -7.27 18.08
N ASN A 246 -4.49 -6.01 17.80
CA ASN A 246 -3.53 -5.01 17.31
C ASN A 246 -2.63 -4.48 18.45
N ALA A 247 -1.43 -4.04 18.10
CA ALA A 247 -0.55 -3.27 18.97
C ALA A 247 -0.50 -1.82 18.49
N VAL A 248 -1.11 -0.90 19.22
CA VAL A 248 -1.31 0.49 18.78
C VAL A 248 -0.75 1.47 19.80
N PHE A 249 0.22 2.25 19.33
CA PHE A 249 0.94 3.28 20.07
C PHE A 249 0.60 4.63 19.44
N ALA A 250 -0.38 5.35 19.98
CA ALA A 250 -0.77 6.65 19.41
C ALA A 250 -1.31 7.65 20.44
N GLY A 251 -1.44 8.92 20.05
CA GLY A 251 -2.14 9.92 20.85
C GLY A 251 -3.61 9.56 21.10
N SER A 252 -4.28 9.03 20.07
CA SER A 252 -5.59 8.37 20.18
C SER A 252 -5.49 6.96 19.59
N PRO A 253 -5.20 5.93 20.41
CA PRO A 253 -4.86 4.60 19.91
C PRO A 253 -5.95 3.94 19.09
N ILE A 254 -7.15 3.71 19.65
CA ILE A 254 -8.21 2.97 18.97
C ILE A 254 -9.56 3.64 19.20
N ARG A 255 -10.22 4.02 18.11
CA ARG A 255 -11.61 4.46 18.07
C ARG A 255 -12.42 3.52 17.19
N ALA A 256 -13.08 2.54 17.80
CA ALA A 256 -13.97 1.59 17.12
C ALA A 256 -15.06 1.08 18.07
N ALA A 257 -16.23 0.75 17.53
CA ALA A 257 -17.38 0.28 18.32
C ALA A 257 -17.10 -1.10 18.95
N TYR A 258 -16.61 -2.05 18.17
CA TYR A 258 -16.22 -3.37 18.66
C TYR A 258 -14.71 -3.54 18.57
N ARG A 259 -14.07 -3.65 19.73
CA ARG A 259 -12.63 -3.83 19.89
C ARG A 259 -12.35 -4.71 21.09
N ARG A 260 -11.42 -5.65 20.95
CA ARG A 260 -10.99 -6.53 22.04
C ARG A 260 -9.55 -6.98 21.83
N ASP A 261 -8.91 -7.44 22.90
CA ASP A 261 -7.59 -8.05 22.83
C ASP A 261 -6.50 -7.17 22.19
N ASN A 262 -6.68 -5.85 22.10
CA ASN A 262 -5.66 -4.95 21.57
C ASN A 262 -4.76 -4.43 22.70
N VAL A 263 -3.49 -4.17 22.39
CA VAL A 263 -2.65 -3.26 23.19
C VAL A 263 -2.83 -1.86 22.61
N ALA A 264 -3.26 -0.93 23.46
CA ALA A 264 -3.60 0.44 23.07
C ALA A 264 -2.98 1.40 24.08
N VAL A 265 -1.85 2.01 23.73
CA VAL A 265 -1.03 2.81 24.65
C VAL A 265 -0.61 4.14 24.01
N PRO A 266 -0.17 5.13 24.80
CA PRO A 266 0.29 6.41 24.26
C PRO A 266 1.48 6.27 23.30
N TYR A 267 1.55 7.14 22.28
CA TYR A 267 2.66 7.22 21.32
C TYR A 267 4.04 7.21 21.98
N ALA A 268 4.21 8.02 23.03
CA ALA A 268 5.49 8.17 23.74
C ALA A 268 6.00 6.86 24.40
N ALA A 269 5.11 5.91 24.67
CA ALA A 269 5.45 4.64 25.30
C ALA A 269 5.88 3.56 24.28
N ALA A 270 5.86 3.83 22.97
CA ALA A 270 6.22 2.83 21.95
C ALA A 270 7.60 2.19 22.20
N GLY A 271 8.55 2.97 22.72
CA GLY A 271 9.90 2.50 23.01
C GLY A 271 10.00 1.46 24.13
N ASP A 272 8.98 1.35 24.98
CA ASP A 272 8.92 0.38 26.09
C ASP A 272 8.52 -1.02 25.61
N PHE A 273 7.90 -1.11 24.44
CA PHE A 273 7.36 -2.36 23.89
C PHE A 273 8.12 -2.85 22.66
N LEU A 274 8.73 -1.95 21.90
CA LEU A 274 9.35 -2.25 20.61
C LEU A 274 10.88 -2.09 20.69
N ASN A 275 11.61 -2.92 19.95
CA ASN A 275 13.07 -3.01 20.04
C ASN A 275 13.79 -1.68 19.80
N ARG A 276 13.47 -0.97 18.70
CA ARG A 276 14.14 0.27 18.34
C ARG A 276 13.28 1.17 17.46
N ILE A 277 12.63 2.17 18.06
CA ILE A 277 11.71 3.08 17.34
C ILE A 277 12.36 4.33 16.74
N SER A 278 13.64 4.59 17.03
CA SER A 278 14.36 5.81 16.62
C SER A 278 15.64 5.51 15.82
N GLY A 279 16.10 6.49 15.05
CA GLY A 279 17.25 6.38 14.14
C GLY A 279 16.85 6.32 12.67
N ALA A 280 17.77 5.86 11.81
CA ALA A 280 17.51 5.65 10.39
C ALA A 280 16.72 4.37 10.13
N LEU A 281 15.94 4.33 9.05
CA LEU A 281 15.35 3.09 8.54
C LEU A 281 16.43 2.05 8.21
N GLY A 282 16.11 0.76 8.36
CA GLY A 282 17.09 -0.33 8.35
C GLY A 282 17.86 -0.49 9.67
N GLY A 283 17.80 0.49 10.57
CA GLY A 283 18.22 0.36 11.98
C GLY A 283 17.07 0.42 12.98
N ARG A 284 15.92 1.00 12.60
CA ARG A 284 14.67 0.91 13.37
C ARG A 284 14.08 -0.49 13.25
N ASP A 285 13.58 -1.00 14.36
CA ASP A 285 13.00 -2.33 14.49
C ASP A 285 11.74 -2.25 15.36
N TRP A 286 10.59 -2.53 14.74
CA TRP A 286 9.29 -2.56 15.38
C TRP A 286 8.89 -3.97 15.84
N PHE A 287 9.84 -4.90 15.87
CA PHE A 287 9.66 -6.18 16.53
C PHE A 287 9.49 -5.98 18.06
N PRO A 288 8.66 -6.79 18.73
CA PRO A 288 8.44 -6.66 20.17
C PRO A 288 9.72 -6.95 20.98
N ARG A 289 9.94 -6.18 22.05
CA ARG A 289 10.96 -6.47 23.07
C ARG A 289 10.67 -7.78 23.79
N PRO A 290 11.68 -8.48 24.35
CA PRO A 290 11.49 -9.75 25.03
C PRO A 290 10.31 -9.75 26.02
N GLY A 291 9.34 -10.63 25.81
CA GLY A 291 8.16 -10.78 26.67
C GLY A 291 7.09 -9.68 26.54
N MET A 292 7.26 -8.72 25.64
CA MET A 292 6.27 -7.67 25.39
C MET A 292 5.23 -8.10 24.36
N LEU A 293 4.08 -7.42 24.41
CA LEU A 293 2.94 -7.63 23.51
C LEU A 293 2.35 -9.05 23.52
N THR A 294 2.52 -9.78 24.62
CA THR A 294 1.89 -11.08 24.84
C THR A 294 0.56 -10.95 25.59
N GLY A 295 -0.37 -11.88 25.35
CA GLY A 295 -1.62 -12.00 26.08
C GLY A 295 -2.26 -13.37 25.92
N VAL A 296 -3.49 -13.52 26.42
CA VAL A 296 -4.30 -14.73 26.19
C VAL A 296 -4.45 -14.97 24.69
N ALA A 297 -4.37 -16.22 24.24
CA ALA A 297 -4.50 -16.56 22.83
C ALA A 297 -5.83 -16.05 22.24
N VAL A 298 -5.73 -15.24 21.18
CA VAL A 298 -6.89 -14.83 20.37
C VAL A 298 -7.29 -16.00 19.49
N ASP A 299 -8.59 -16.33 19.47
CA ASP A 299 -9.12 -17.30 18.52
C ASP A 299 -9.10 -16.74 17.10
N LEU A 300 -8.21 -17.28 16.25
CA LEU A 300 -8.02 -16.85 14.87
C LEU A 300 -8.97 -17.55 13.87
N ARG A 301 -9.71 -18.59 14.29
CA ARG A 301 -10.62 -19.35 13.40
C ARG A 301 -11.63 -18.47 12.66
N PRO A 302 -12.20 -17.38 13.24
CA PRO A 302 -13.10 -16.49 12.52
C PRO A 302 -12.46 -15.78 11.30
N PHE A 303 -11.13 -15.72 11.23
CA PHE A 303 -10.38 -15.06 10.16
C PHE A 303 -9.86 -16.04 9.10
N GLN A 304 -10.11 -17.35 9.24
CA GLN A 304 -9.54 -18.39 8.39
C GLN A 304 -9.87 -18.28 6.90
N ALA A 305 -10.89 -17.48 6.57
CA ALA A 305 -11.23 -17.19 5.19
C ALA A 305 -10.19 -16.28 4.52
N PHE A 306 -9.47 -15.43 5.26
CA PHE A 306 -8.47 -14.52 4.70
C PHE A 306 -7.16 -15.25 4.43
N THR A 307 -6.47 -14.83 3.38
CA THR A 307 -5.19 -15.38 2.93
C THR A 307 -4.15 -15.18 4.02
N ASP A 308 -3.34 -16.20 4.34
CA ASP A 308 -2.24 -16.06 5.31
C ASP A 308 -2.65 -15.47 6.68
N TYR A 309 -3.95 -15.53 7.07
CA TYR A 309 -4.48 -14.96 8.32
C TYR A 309 -3.78 -15.44 9.61
N ASN A 310 -3.08 -16.56 9.52
CA ASN A 310 -2.35 -17.21 10.62
C ASN A 310 -0.84 -17.02 10.50
N ARG A 311 -0.37 -16.08 9.68
CA ARG A 311 1.05 -15.74 9.53
C ARG A 311 1.28 -14.29 9.93
N ASP A 312 2.39 -14.03 10.59
CA ASP A 312 2.79 -12.70 10.97
C ASP A 312 3.48 -11.94 9.83
N PHE A 313 3.91 -10.72 10.13
CA PHE A 313 4.64 -9.86 9.20
C PHE A 313 5.89 -10.52 8.66
N ASP A 314 6.56 -11.44 9.37
CA ASP A 314 7.76 -12.17 8.88
C ASP A 314 7.43 -13.55 8.27
N GLY A 315 6.16 -13.94 8.23
CA GLY A 315 5.68 -15.22 7.70
C GLY A 315 5.62 -16.34 8.75
N THR A 316 5.90 -16.04 10.01
CA THR A 316 5.87 -16.97 11.15
C THR A 316 4.42 -17.35 11.49
N LEU A 317 4.17 -18.63 11.79
CA LEU A 317 2.85 -19.07 12.21
C LEU A 317 2.44 -18.46 13.55
N ARG A 318 1.21 -17.98 13.62
CA ARG A 318 0.59 -17.42 14.82
C ARG A 318 -0.04 -18.51 15.68
N ASP A 319 0.19 -18.42 16.99
CA ASP A 319 -0.56 -19.14 18.02
C ASP A 319 -1.63 -18.26 18.71
N GLY A 320 -1.74 -16.99 18.29
CA GLY A 320 -2.67 -15.99 18.81
C GLY A 320 -2.23 -15.32 20.12
N THR A 321 -1.07 -15.65 20.68
CA THR A 321 -0.60 -15.10 21.97
C THR A 321 -0.01 -13.69 21.84
N HIS A 322 0.55 -13.34 20.70
CA HIS A 322 1.17 -12.03 20.47
C HIS A 322 0.18 -11.03 19.86
N ARG A 323 0.38 -9.74 20.16
CA ARG A 323 -0.39 -8.61 19.65
C ARG A 323 0.43 -7.82 18.66
N GLY A 324 -0.22 -7.34 17.61
CA GLY A 324 0.41 -6.63 16.51
C GLY A 324 1.02 -7.55 15.45
N ALA A 325 1.82 -6.96 14.56
CA ALA A 325 2.27 -7.55 13.31
C ALA A 325 3.25 -8.72 13.47
N TYR A 326 3.75 -9.01 14.67
CA TYR A 326 4.78 -10.02 14.88
C TYR A 326 4.30 -11.08 15.88
N ALA A 327 4.56 -12.35 15.58
CA ALA A 327 4.24 -13.52 16.40
C ALA A 327 5.40 -13.95 17.30
N GLY A 328 6.17 -12.99 17.82
CA GLY A 328 7.34 -13.25 18.64
C GLY A 328 7.84 -12.00 19.34
N SER A 329 8.90 -12.17 20.14
CA SER A 329 9.57 -11.08 20.84
C SER A 329 11.07 -11.35 21.02
N GLY A 330 11.85 -10.29 21.26
CA GLY A 330 13.30 -10.38 21.38
C GLY A 330 14.02 -10.01 20.10
N VAL A 331 14.82 -10.91 19.53
CA VAL A 331 15.55 -10.61 18.28
C VAL A 331 14.61 -10.84 17.11
N ASN A 332 14.46 -9.83 16.24
CA ASN A 332 13.70 -9.95 15.01
C ASN A 332 14.37 -11.00 14.09
N PRO A 333 13.69 -12.12 13.77
CA PRO A 333 14.25 -13.16 12.91
C PRO A 333 14.08 -12.88 11.41
N GLY A 334 13.27 -11.88 11.06
CA GLY A 334 12.86 -11.59 9.69
C GLY A 334 13.42 -10.27 9.16
N TRP A 335 12.59 -9.57 8.38
CA TRP A 335 13.05 -8.41 7.62
C TRP A 335 12.94 -7.14 8.46
N ILE A 336 14.07 -6.44 8.62
CA ILE A 336 14.09 -5.09 9.21
C ILE A 336 13.53 -4.09 8.19
N PRO A 337 12.40 -3.41 8.47
CA PRO A 337 11.76 -2.56 7.48
C PRO A 337 12.61 -1.37 7.05
N ARG A 338 12.65 -1.12 5.74
CA ARG A 338 13.39 -0.04 5.10
C ARG A 338 12.81 0.31 3.73
N LEU A 339 13.30 1.38 3.09
CA LEU A 339 12.82 1.86 1.79
C LEU A 339 13.42 1.06 0.63
N GLU A 340 13.14 -0.24 0.61
CA GLU A 340 13.50 -1.16 -0.45
C GLU A 340 12.31 -2.08 -0.75
N ILE A 341 12.34 -2.78 -1.88
CA ILE A 341 11.40 -3.89 -2.09
C ILE A 341 11.66 -4.95 -1.03
N ARG A 342 10.63 -5.26 -0.26
CA ARG A 342 10.66 -6.30 0.75
C ARG A 342 11.11 -7.63 0.12
N PRO A 343 12.06 -8.38 0.74
CA PRO A 343 12.42 -9.72 0.27
C PRO A 343 11.23 -10.70 0.34
N PRO A 344 11.18 -11.71 -0.54
CA PRO A 344 10.24 -12.81 -0.40
C PRO A 344 10.35 -13.47 0.98
N LEU A 345 9.22 -13.92 1.53
CA LEU A 345 9.19 -14.65 2.80
C LEU A 345 10.17 -15.83 2.80
N GLY A 346 10.87 -16.03 3.91
CA GLY A 346 11.86 -17.12 4.07
C GLY A 346 13.24 -16.82 3.47
N VAL A 347 13.43 -15.68 2.81
CA VAL A 347 14.76 -15.21 2.38
C VAL A 347 15.25 -14.17 3.38
N ILE A 348 16.25 -14.52 4.21
CA ILE A 348 16.95 -13.54 5.04
C ILE A 348 17.84 -12.71 4.10
N PRO A 349 17.64 -11.39 3.96
CA PRO A 349 18.52 -10.58 3.15
C PRO A 349 19.93 -10.57 3.74
N VAL A 350 20.93 -10.91 2.91
CA VAL A 350 22.34 -10.69 3.25
C VAL A 350 22.54 -9.18 3.43
N PRO A 351 23.20 -8.71 4.51
CA PRO A 351 23.49 -7.29 4.66
C PRO A 351 24.27 -6.77 3.45
N VAL A 352 23.69 -5.84 2.70
CA VAL A 352 24.43 -5.11 1.67
C VAL A 352 25.41 -4.21 2.40
N ALA A 353 26.71 -4.47 2.23
CA ALA A 353 27.74 -3.56 2.70
C ALA A 353 27.49 -2.19 2.07
N THR A 354 27.31 -1.18 2.92
CA THR A 354 27.07 0.20 2.48
C THR A 354 28.33 0.75 1.81
N SER A 355 28.45 0.60 0.49
CA SER A 355 29.30 1.48 -0.30
C SER A 355 28.56 2.81 -0.45
N GLY A 356 29.09 3.88 0.12
CA GLY A 356 28.47 5.20 0.22
C GLY A 356 28.22 5.91 -1.11
N GLY A 357 27.22 5.47 -1.87
CA GLY A 357 26.62 6.22 -2.97
C GLY A 357 25.39 6.97 -2.46
N GLY A 358 25.52 8.27 -2.23
CA GLY A 358 24.39 9.13 -1.90
C GLY A 358 23.32 9.08 -2.99
N VAL A 359 22.06 9.03 -2.58
CA VAL A 359 20.90 9.27 -3.45
C VAL A 359 21.08 10.65 -4.11
N PRO A 360 21.00 10.78 -5.45
CA PRO A 360 21.09 12.10 -6.08
C PRO A 360 19.90 12.94 -5.63
N GLY A 361 20.18 14.06 -4.96
CA GLY A 361 19.18 15.07 -4.67
C GLY A 361 18.62 15.70 -5.96
N PRO A 362 17.47 16.39 -5.88
CA PRO A 362 16.87 17.02 -7.04
C PRO A 362 17.81 18.07 -7.65
N VAL A 363 18.13 17.89 -8.93
CA VAL A 363 18.93 18.84 -9.70
C VAL A 363 18.10 20.11 -9.91
N LYS A 364 18.49 21.20 -9.26
CA LYS A 364 17.93 22.53 -9.58
C LYS A 364 18.35 22.93 -11.00
N PRO A 365 17.45 23.51 -11.81
CA PRO A 365 17.81 24.03 -13.12
C PRO A 365 18.72 25.26 -12.97
N VAL A 366 19.88 25.23 -13.62
CA VAL A 366 20.76 26.40 -13.79
C VAL A 366 20.39 27.08 -15.12
N PRO A 367 20.21 28.41 -15.17
CA PRO A 367 19.88 29.10 -16.43
C PRO A 367 21.11 29.27 -17.33
N GLY A 368 20.98 28.76 -18.56
CA GLY A 368 21.50 29.26 -19.85
C GLY A 368 22.93 29.82 -19.98
N SER A 369 23.71 29.22 -20.87
CA SER A 369 24.38 29.92 -21.98
C SER A 369 24.84 28.94 -23.08
N PRO A 370 24.97 29.40 -24.35
CA PRO A 370 24.94 28.54 -25.53
C PRO A 370 26.34 28.15 -26.04
N GLY A 371 26.45 26.99 -26.69
CA GLY A 371 27.59 26.72 -27.58
C GLY A 371 27.86 25.25 -27.88
N SER A 372 27.84 24.91 -29.17
CA SER A 372 28.47 23.77 -29.88
C SER A 372 28.18 22.36 -29.34
N GLY A 373 27.52 21.44 -30.06
CA GLY A 373 27.79 21.06 -31.44
C GLY A 373 28.56 19.75 -31.47
N ALA A 374 27.85 18.62 -31.51
CA ALA A 374 28.36 17.34 -32.03
C ALA A 374 27.19 16.37 -32.27
N HIS A 375 26.92 16.11 -33.54
CA HIS A 375 26.08 15.02 -34.01
C HIS A 375 26.68 13.67 -33.60
N LEU A 376 25.86 12.77 -33.05
CA LEU A 376 26.13 11.34 -33.13
C LEU A 376 24.84 10.61 -33.54
N VAL A 377 24.85 10.14 -34.78
CA VAL A 377 23.84 9.28 -35.37
C VAL A 377 24.20 7.84 -35.03
N THR A 378 23.33 7.11 -34.33
CA THR A 378 23.46 5.66 -34.22
C THR A 378 22.16 4.99 -34.64
N ARG A 379 22.18 4.43 -35.86
CA ARG A 379 21.19 3.51 -36.39
C ARG A 379 21.26 2.20 -35.61
N MET A 380 20.13 1.61 -35.25
CA MET A 380 20.06 0.17 -34.98
C MET A 380 18.93 -0.48 -35.78
N ARG A 381 19.31 -1.58 -36.42
CA ARG A 381 18.57 -2.36 -37.41
C ARG A 381 17.60 -3.31 -36.71
N ALA A 382 16.41 -3.45 -37.28
CA ALA A 382 15.54 -4.61 -37.08
C ALA A 382 16.20 -5.88 -37.66
N ARG A 383 15.99 -7.01 -36.99
CA ARG A 383 16.04 -8.34 -37.62
C ARG A 383 14.71 -9.03 -37.34
N TYR A 384 14.27 -9.73 -38.37
CA TYR A 384 12.98 -10.36 -38.63
C TYR A 384 12.47 -11.26 -37.52
#